data_AF-A0A534W206-F1
#
_entry.id   AF-A0A534W206-F1
#
_cell.length_a   1.000
_cell.length_b   1.000
_cell.length_c   1.000
_cell.angle_alpha   90.00
_cell.angle_beta   90.00
_cell.angle_gamma   90.00
#
_symmetry.space_group_name_H-M   'P 1'
#
loop_
_entity.id
_entity.type
_entity.pdbx_description
1 polymer ?
#
loop_
_entity_poly.entity_id
_entity_poly.type
_entity_poly.pdbx_seq_one_letter_code
_entity_poly.pdbx_strand_id
1 'polypeptide(L)'
;MKLISSALLVLCLAASAQAQQEIKVGGIFDLTGITSDVGKPYAQGVRDAVAWTNENGGINGKKIRLVDVDYGYKIPEAVAAY
;
A
#
# COMPACT_ATOMS: atom_id res chain seq x y z
N MET A 1 -21.84 25.19 28.18
CA MET A 1 -21.69 23.73 28.35
C MET A 1 -22.12 22.90 27.14
N LYS A 2 -23.31 23.14 26.53
CA LYS A 2 -23.78 22.38 25.35
C LYS A 2 -22.87 22.44 24.11
N LEU A 3 -22.26 23.59 23.82
CA LEU A 3 -21.33 23.77 22.68
C LEU A 3 -20.03 22.96 22.82
N ILE A 4 -19.52 22.79 24.05
CA ILE A 4 -18.29 22.04 24.33
C ILE A 4 -18.55 20.54 24.16
N SER A 5 -19.72 20.05 24.59
CA SER A 5 -20.13 18.66 24.40
C SER A 5 -20.33 18.29 22.93
N SER A 6 -20.85 19.19 22.09
CA SER A 6 -21.01 18.95 20.66
C SER A 6 -19.67 18.90 19.90
N ALA A 7 -18.71 19.75 20.28
CA ALA A 7 -17.36 19.73 19.69
C ALA A 7 -16.60 18.44 20.03
N LEU A 8 -16.76 17.92 21.26
CA LEU A 8 -16.15 16.65 21.67
C LEU A 8 -16.69 15.45 20.87
N LEU A 9 -17.98 15.43 20.59
CA LEU A 9 -18.63 14.33 19.86
C LEU A 9 -18.18 14.26 18.39
N VAL A 10 -17.99 15.41 17.73
CA VAL A 10 -17.47 15.50 16.36
C VAL A 10 -16.01 15.02 16.30
N LEU A 11 -15.21 15.35 17.31
CA LEU A 11 -13.82 14.92 17.41
C LEU A 11 -13.69 13.40 17.58
N CYS A 12 -14.58 12.78 18.38
CA CYS A 12 -14.60 11.33 18.58
C CYS A 12 -15.04 10.56 17.31
N LEU A 13 -15.97 11.11 16.52
CA LEU A 13 -16.37 10.51 15.25
C LEU A 13 -15.26 10.61 14.19
N ALA A 14 -14.53 11.73 14.14
CA ALA A 14 -13.37 11.89 13.26
C ALA A 14 -12.22 10.91 13.61
N ALA A 15 -11.98 10.66 14.90
CA ALA A 15 -10.94 9.72 15.35
C ALA A 15 -11.24 8.27 14.96
N SER A 16 -12.51 7.85 14.93
CA SER A 16 -12.90 6.50 14.52
C SER A 16 -12.65 6.19 13.03
N ALA A 17 -12.52 7.23 12.18
CA ALA A 17 -12.18 7.07 10.77
C ALA A 17 -10.69 6.73 10.53
N GLN A 18 -9.82 6.90 11.53
CA GLN A 18 -8.36 6.72 11.36
C GLN A 18 -7.85 5.30 11.66
N ALA A 19 -8.69 4.38 12.16
CA ALA A 19 -8.31 2.98 12.39
C ALA A 19 -8.62 2.06 11.20
N GLN A 20 -8.51 2.59 9.98
CA GLN A 20 -8.88 1.85 8.78
C GLN A 20 -7.88 0.71 8.50
N GLN A 21 -8.39 -0.52 8.41
CA GLN A 21 -7.59 -1.69 8.02
C GLN A 21 -6.99 -1.50 6.62
N GLU A 22 -5.68 -1.65 6.48
CA GLU A 22 -4.98 -1.63 5.19
C GLU A 22 -5.22 -2.92 4.39
N ILE A 23 -5.19 -2.81 3.07
CA ILE A 23 -5.14 -3.95 2.15
C ILE A 23 -3.67 -4.26 1.90
N LYS A 24 -3.17 -5.36 2.47
CA LYS A 24 -1.81 -5.82 2.23
C LYS A 24 -1.73 -6.51 0.87
N VAL A 25 -0.81 -6.08 0.02
CA VAL A 25 -0.55 -6.67 -1.30
C VAL A 25 0.93 -7.00 -1.37
N GLY A 26 1.26 -8.25 -1.67
CA GLY A 26 2.63 -8.68 -1.95
C GLY A 26 3.03 -8.36 -3.39
N GLY A 27 4.26 -7.93 -3.62
CA GLY A 27 4.83 -7.75 -4.96
C GLY A 27 6.20 -8.43 -5.07
N ILE A 28 6.34 -9.37 -6.00
CA ILE A 28 7.65 -9.97 -6.30
C ILE A 28 8.10 -9.39 -7.63
N PHE A 29 9.23 -8.69 -7.62
CA PHE A 29 9.78 -8.01 -8.81
C PHE A 29 11.23 -8.40 -9.05
N ASP A 30 11.65 -8.46 -10.31
CA ASP A 30 13.03 -8.68 -10.73
C ASP A 30 13.76 -7.34 -10.90
N LEU A 31 14.06 -6.69 -9.78
CA LEU A 31 14.75 -5.38 -9.78
C LEU A 31 16.24 -5.51 -10.08
N THR A 32 16.80 -6.70 -9.85
CA THR A 32 18.15 -7.10 -10.24
C THR A 32 18.12 -8.30 -11.18
N GLY A 33 19.28 -8.69 -11.72
CA GLY A 33 19.38 -9.84 -12.63
C GLY A 33 19.12 -9.50 -14.10
N ILE A 34 19.04 -10.56 -14.91
CA ILE A 34 19.10 -10.49 -16.38
C ILE A 34 17.86 -9.89 -17.04
N THR A 35 16.75 -9.78 -16.30
CA THR A 35 15.46 -9.21 -16.75
C THR A 35 15.13 -7.87 -16.09
N SER A 36 16.09 -7.27 -15.38
CA SER A 36 15.86 -6.05 -14.61
C SER A 36 15.54 -4.81 -15.43
N ASP A 37 15.86 -4.82 -16.72
CA ASP A 37 15.45 -3.82 -17.69
C ASP A 37 13.92 -3.78 -17.88
N VAL A 38 13.24 -4.91 -17.70
CA VAL A 38 11.77 -5.03 -17.67
C VAL A 38 11.23 -4.85 -16.26
N GLY A 39 11.86 -5.49 -15.26
CA GLY A 39 11.35 -5.49 -13.88
C GLY A 39 11.29 -4.12 -13.22
N LYS A 40 12.29 -3.26 -13.47
CA LYS A 40 12.34 -1.90 -12.91
C LYS A 40 11.16 -1.02 -13.35
N PRO A 41 10.89 -0.80 -14.65
CA PRO A 41 9.75 0.02 -15.06
C PRO A 41 8.41 -0.61 -14.66
N TYR A 42 8.30 -1.93 -14.64
CA TYR A 42 7.10 -2.62 -14.16
C TYR A 42 6.84 -2.34 -12.68
N ALA A 43 7.83 -2.54 -11.81
CA ALA A 43 7.71 -2.28 -10.38
C ALA A 43 7.41 -0.80 -10.09
N GLN A 44 8.03 0.12 -10.83
CA GLN A 44 7.73 1.54 -10.72
C GLN A 44 6.26 1.82 -11.06
N GLY A 45 5.76 1.29 -12.17
CA GLY A 45 4.35 1.45 -12.56
C GLY A 45 3.38 0.91 -11.50
N VAL A 46 3.69 -0.22 -10.87
CA VAL A 46 2.88 -0.76 -9.77
C VAL A 46 2.90 0.17 -8.55
N ARG A 47 4.08 0.66 -8.16
CA ARG A 47 4.23 1.60 -7.03
C ARG A 47 3.47 2.90 -7.28
N ASP A 48 3.57 3.45 -8.49
CA ASP A 48 2.87 4.67 -8.88
C ASP A 48 1.35 4.47 -8.87
N ALA A 49 0.86 3.34 -9.38
CA ALA A 49 -0.57 3.01 -9.34
C ALA A 49 -1.08 2.84 -7.90
N VAL A 50 -0.30 2.22 -7.02
CA VAL A 50 -0.62 2.09 -5.59
C VAL A 50 -0.66 3.46 -4.91
N ALA A 51 0.35 4.30 -5.17
CA ALA A 51 0.42 5.66 -4.63
C ALA A 51 -0.81 6.49 -5.08
N TRP A 52 -1.08 6.51 -6.38
CA TRP A 52 -2.24 7.21 -6.94
C TRP A 52 -3.55 6.68 -6.36
N THR A 53 -3.73 5.36 -6.28
CA THR A 53 -4.95 4.76 -5.71
C THR A 53 -5.13 5.19 -4.26
N ASN A 54 -4.05 5.17 -3.48
CA ASN A 54 -4.07 5.62 -2.10
C ASN A 54 -4.42 7.10 -2.01
N GLU A 55 -3.78 7.98 -2.76
CA GLU A 55 -4.08 9.41 -2.80
C GLU A 55 -5.56 9.68 -3.14
N ASN A 56 -6.17 8.85 -3.99
CA ASN A 56 -7.57 8.94 -4.41
C ASN A 56 -8.57 8.21 -3.49
N GLY A 57 -8.22 8.03 -2.21
CA GLY A 57 -9.12 7.48 -1.20
C GLY A 57 -9.02 5.97 -1.00
N GLY A 58 -8.12 5.29 -1.71
CA GLY A 58 -7.93 3.84 -1.59
C GLY A 58 -9.10 3.03 -2.16
N ILE A 59 -9.14 1.74 -1.82
CA ILE A 59 -10.22 0.83 -2.24
C ILE A 59 -11.23 0.73 -1.11
N ASN A 60 -12.46 1.20 -1.33
CA ASN A 60 -13.50 1.26 -0.30
C ASN A 60 -13.04 2.00 0.97
N GLY A 61 -12.27 3.08 0.79
CA GLY A 61 -11.69 3.84 1.89
C GLY A 61 -10.47 3.22 2.55
N LYS A 62 -10.00 2.03 2.12
CA LYS A 62 -8.84 1.33 2.67
C LYS A 62 -7.60 1.57 1.80
N LYS A 63 -6.49 1.96 2.42
CA LYS A 63 -5.22 2.14 1.73
C LYS A 63 -4.58 0.78 1.42
N ILE A 64 -3.94 0.69 0.26
CA ILE A 64 -3.09 -0.43 -0.13
C ILE A 64 -1.73 -0.24 0.54
N ARG A 65 -1.28 -1.28 1.25
CA ARG A 65 0.12 -1.41 1.70
C ARG A 65 0.80 -2.43 0.80
N LEU A 66 1.53 -1.92 -0.20
CA LEU A 66 2.40 -2.75 -1.03
C LEU A 66 3.62 -3.17 -0.20
N VAL A 67 3.86 -4.47 -0.14
CA VAL A 67 5.05 -5.07 0.45
C VAL A 67 5.75 -5.79 -0.68
N ASP A 68 6.75 -5.14 -1.27
CA ASP A 68 7.46 -5.68 -2.41
C ASP A 68 8.88 -6.14 -2.07
N VAL A 69 9.38 -7.09 -2.87
CA VAL A 69 10.69 -7.71 -2.72
C VAL A 69 11.32 -7.96 -4.08
N ASP A 70 12.63 -7.81 -4.14
CA ASP A 70 13.43 -8.19 -5.30
C ASP A 70 13.79 -9.68 -5.25
N TYR A 71 13.49 -10.43 -6.30
CA TYR A 71 13.89 -11.84 -6.43
C TYR A 71 15.02 -12.08 -7.45
N GLY A 72 15.47 -11.03 -8.15
CA GLY A 72 16.65 -11.10 -9.02
C GLY A 72 16.56 -12.07 -10.20
N TYR A 73 15.34 -12.43 -10.62
CA TYR A 73 15.08 -13.47 -11.63
C TYR A 73 15.52 -14.89 -11.24
N LYS A 74 15.46 -15.23 -9.94
CA LYS A 74 15.91 -16.53 -9.42
C LYS A 74 14.81 -17.27 -8.66
N ILE A 75 14.62 -18.54 -9.01
CA ILE A 75 13.57 -19.40 -8.46
C ILE A 75 13.63 -19.49 -6.92
N PRO A 76 14.80 -19.74 -6.27
CA PRO A 76 14.85 -19.89 -4.82
C PRO A 76 14.41 -18.62 -4.07
N GLU A 77 14.86 -17.45 -4.53
CA GLU A 77 14.49 -16.15 -3.97
C GLU A 77 12.99 -15.84 -4.14
N ALA A 78 12.41 -16.22 -5.29
CA ALA A 78 10.96 -16.08 -5.51
C ALA A 78 10.14 -16.97 -4.56
N VAL A 79 10.57 -18.22 -4.35
CA VAL A 79 9.89 -19.16 -3.45
C VAL A 79 10.00 -18.71 -1.99
N ALA A 80 11.14 -18.14 -1.60
CA ALA A 80 11.35 -17.64 -0.24
C ALA A 80 10.52 -16.37 0.10
N ALA A 81 9.91 -15.73 -0.90
CA ALA A 81 9.18 -14.49 -0.74
C ALA A 81 7.72 -14.64 -0.27
N TYR A 82 7.18 -15.86 -0.16
CA TYR A 82 5.78 -16.11 0.23
C TYR A 82 5.59 -17.30 1.18
#